data_AF-A0A2W0A8N1-F1
#
_entry.id   AF-A0A2W0A8N1-F1
#
_cell.length_a   1.000
_cell.length_b   1.000
_cell.length_c   1.000
_cell.angle_alpha   90.00
_cell.angle_beta   90.00
_cell.angle_gamma   90.00
#
_symmetry.space_group_name_H-M   'P 1'
#
loop_
_entity.id
_entity.type
_entity.pdbx_description
1 polymer ?
#
loop_
_entity_poly.entity_id
_entity_poly.type
_entity_poly.pdbx_seq_one_letter_code
_entity_poly.pdbx_strand_id
1 'polypeptide(L)'
;MTDPSPQLQSADTATLNGAPAPAARASRQAARQAIRAAFQEDRFFLVLAVFIGIFAGLAVVCFRLAIEWSRIALLGPVPQPHTLRLLWVPAAVSLVVAVLVMHLFPLVRGSGVNQTKAALYIYNGFIPIRTAIGKFITAALAIGAGHSLGPEDPSLQIGAGMASFLGRRLELSRQKQRLLAPVGAAAGLAAAFNAPISAVLFVIEEVIGRWSSGILGAVVLSAISSVVVVRWYLGSEPLFRIPVVGMGKPIELLAYAALGVIGGIAAVIFSKLIAYFRPRLKALPRWTQYLQPSAAGFLIGLIGFFGAPQVMGAGYQYIDQAMHGQFAWKFLALLAVLKIIATTLSFISGTPGGMFAPTLFIGAMLGGAVGGAAHLF
;
A
#
# COMPACT_ATOMS: atom_id res chain seq x y z
N MET A 1 38.17 -94.06 9.85
CA MET A 1 37.65 -92.76 10.31
C MET A 1 37.83 -91.77 9.16
N THR A 2 36.70 -91.37 8.57
CA THR A 2 36.42 -90.14 7.80
C THR A 2 37.25 -89.77 6.55
N ASP A 3 36.60 -89.95 5.40
CA ASP A 3 36.56 -89.11 4.16
C ASP A 3 36.10 -87.65 4.48
N PRO A 4 35.96 -86.64 3.57
CA PRO A 4 36.54 -86.33 2.23
C PRO A 4 36.98 -84.84 2.02
N SER A 5 37.66 -84.58 0.89
CA SER A 5 37.51 -83.42 -0.04
C SER A 5 37.92 -81.96 0.33
N PRO A 6 38.37 -81.15 -0.67
CA PRO A 6 38.90 -79.79 -0.49
C PRO A 6 37.81 -78.71 -0.61
N GLN A 7 37.82 -77.74 0.30
CA GLN A 7 36.92 -76.58 0.25
C GLN A 7 37.46 -75.47 -0.67
N LEU A 8 36.57 -75.05 -1.55
CA LEU A 8 36.57 -73.83 -2.37
C LEU A 8 36.65 -72.54 -1.53
N GLN A 9 37.03 -71.45 -2.22
CA GLN A 9 36.83 -70.02 -1.93
C GLN A 9 37.91 -69.26 -1.15
N SER A 10 38.64 -68.40 -1.88
CA SER A 10 38.47 -66.94 -1.72
C SER A 10 39.16 -66.20 -2.87
N ALA A 11 38.42 -65.99 -3.96
CA ALA A 11 38.73 -64.93 -4.91
C ALA A 11 38.20 -63.59 -4.36
N ASP A 12 39.03 -62.57 -4.45
CA ASP A 12 38.69 -61.16 -4.56
C ASP A 12 37.69 -60.55 -3.56
N THR A 13 38.23 -60.00 -2.47
CA THR A 13 37.65 -58.81 -1.82
C THR A 13 38.73 -57.74 -1.58
N ALA A 14 39.50 -57.44 -2.62
CA ALA A 14 40.27 -56.20 -2.66
C ALA A 14 39.34 -55.05 -3.10
N THR A 15 39.30 -53.98 -2.29
CA THR A 15 38.77 -52.63 -2.60
C THR A 15 37.27 -52.35 -2.43
N LEU A 16 36.79 -52.28 -1.18
CA LEU A 16 35.58 -51.50 -0.83
C LEU A 16 35.85 -50.46 0.26
N ASN A 17 36.97 -49.75 0.17
CA ASN A 17 37.20 -48.51 0.93
C ASN A 17 37.69 -47.42 -0.03
N GLY A 18 36.87 -47.13 -1.03
CA GLY A 18 37.04 -45.95 -1.89
C GLY A 18 36.76 -44.69 -1.09
N ALA A 19 37.78 -44.13 -0.43
CA ALA A 19 37.76 -42.74 -0.03
C ALA A 19 37.29 -41.92 -1.24
N PRO A 20 36.23 -41.09 -1.14
CA PRO A 20 35.73 -40.36 -2.29
C PRO A 20 36.88 -39.53 -2.87
N ALA A 21 37.08 -39.65 -4.19
CA ALA A 21 38.17 -38.99 -4.90
C ALA A 21 38.29 -37.51 -4.49
N PRO A 22 39.49 -36.92 -4.42
CA PRO A 22 39.71 -35.56 -3.90
C PRO A 22 38.77 -34.51 -4.52
N ALA A 23 38.42 -34.65 -5.81
CA ALA A 23 37.43 -33.82 -6.50
C ALA A 23 36.00 -33.94 -5.92
N ALA A 24 35.56 -35.12 -5.50
CA ALA A 24 34.26 -35.37 -4.86
C ALA A 24 34.19 -34.86 -3.41
N ARG A 25 35.34 -34.76 -2.71
CA ARG A 25 35.44 -34.12 -1.39
C ARG A 25 35.41 -32.60 -1.51
N ALA A 26 36.16 -32.04 -2.46
CA ALA A 26 36.15 -30.60 -2.76
C ALA A 26 34.75 -30.11 -3.21
N SER A 27 34.05 -30.87 -4.06
CA SER A 27 32.69 -30.52 -4.48
C SER A 27 31.67 -30.59 -3.34
N ARG A 28 31.77 -31.56 -2.43
CA ARG A 28 30.94 -31.65 -1.22
C ARG A 28 31.25 -30.51 -0.22
N GLN A 29 32.50 -30.10 -0.09
CA GLN A 29 32.89 -28.97 0.76
C GLN A 29 32.39 -27.64 0.19
N ALA A 30 32.54 -27.41 -1.11
CA ALA A 30 31.99 -26.24 -1.80
C ALA A 30 30.46 -26.19 -1.68
N ALA A 31 29.76 -27.32 -1.84
CA ALA A 31 28.31 -27.40 -1.62
C ALA A 31 27.91 -27.07 -0.18
N ARG A 32 28.64 -27.58 0.82
CA ARG A 32 28.40 -27.24 2.24
C ARG A 32 28.65 -25.76 2.55
N GLN A 33 29.68 -25.17 1.98
CA GLN A 33 29.97 -23.74 2.13
C GLN A 33 28.90 -22.88 1.47
N ALA A 34 28.44 -23.24 0.27
CA ALA A 34 27.34 -22.56 -0.41
C ALA A 34 26.03 -22.64 0.38
N ILE A 35 25.70 -23.81 0.95
CA ILE A 35 24.54 -23.98 1.84
C ILE A 35 24.67 -23.09 3.07
N ARG A 36 25.83 -23.08 3.73
CA ARG A 36 26.05 -22.25 4.93
C ARG A 36 25.95 -20.76 4.63
N ALA A 37 26.49 -20.32 3.49
CA ALA A 37 26.38 -18.94 3.02
C ALA A 37 24.91 -18.56 2.75
N ALA A 38 24.15 -19.43 2.08
CA ALA A 38 22.71 -19.21 1.84
C ALA A 38 21.91 -19.11 3.14
N PHE A 39 22.17 -19.98 4.12
CA PHE A 39 21.54 -19.91 5.45
C PHE A 39 21.88 -18.62 6.21
N GLN A 40 23.12 -18.13 6.09
CA GLN A 40 23.52 -16.86 6.71
C GLN A 40 22.85 -15.67 6.02
N GLU A 41 22.77 -15.67 4.69
CA GLU A 41 22.06 -14.65 3.92
C GLU A 41 20.57 -14.61 4.27
N ASP A 42 19.92 -15.77 4.43
CA ASP A 42 18.51 -15.85 4.85
C ASP A 42 18.27 -15.25 6.23
N ARG A 43 19.10 -15.58 7.22
CA ARG A 43 19.01 -15.00 8.57
C ARG A 43 19.25 -13.50 8.55
N PHE A 44 20.27 -13.06 7.81
CA PHE A 44 20.57 -11.65 7.63
C PHE A 44 19.42 -10.89 6.98
N PHE A 45 18.78 -11.49 5.96
CA PHE A 45 17.62 -10.92 5.29
C PHE A 45 16.42 -10.71 6.23
N LEU A 46 16.18 -11.65 7.16
CA LEU A 46 15.12 -11.52 8.16
C LEU A 46 15.42 -10.39 9.16
N VAL A 47 16.66 -10.28 9.63
CA VAL A 47 17.09 -9.18 10.52
C VAL A 47 16.97 -7.84 9.80
N LEU A 48 17.41 -7.78 8.54
CA LEU A 48 17.27 -6.59 7.71
C LEU A 48 15.79 -6.19 7.52
N ALA A 49 14.89 -7.16 7.38
CA ALA A 49 13.46 -6.89 7.27
C ALA A 49 12.89 -6.18 8.50
N VAL A 50 13.37 -6.51 9.72
CA VAL A 50 13.00 -5.79 10.95
C VAL A 50 13.45 -4.32 10.87
N PHE A 51 14.70 -4.06 10.49
CA PHE A 51 15.21 -2.69 10.34
C PHE A 51 14.46 -1.90 9.26
N ILE A 52 14.18 -2.53 8.12
CA ILE A 52 13.34 -1.94 7.06
C ILE A 52 11.98 -1.56 7.64
N GLY A 53 11.36 -2.44 8.42
CA GLY A 53 10.11 -2.18 9.11
C GLY A 53 10.19 -0.96 10.02
N ILE A 54 11.23 -0.87 10.85
CA ILE A 54 11.44 0.26 11.77
C ILE A 54 11.55 1.59 11.00
N PHE A 55 12.44 1.66 9.99
CA PHE A 55 12.67 2.90 9.24
C PHE A 55 11.47 3.28 8.36
N ALA A 56 10.79 2.31 7.75
CA ALA A 56 9.56 2.57 7.00
C ALA A 56 8.43 3.04 7.93
N GLY A 57 8.30 2.44 9.12
CA GLY A 57 7.35 2.87 10.15
C GLY A 57 7.58 4.32 10.55
N LEU A 58 8.84 4.69 10.87
CA LEU A 58 9.21 6.08 11.17
C LEU A 58 8.88 7.04 10.02
N ALA A 59 9.21 6.65 8.78
CA ALA A 59 8.89 7.47 7.61
C ALA A 59 7.37 7.68 7.45
N VAL A 60 6.56 6.66 7.70
CA VAL A 60 5.09 6.76 7.63
C VAL A 60 4.51 7.57 8.79
N VAL A 61 5.08 7.47 10.00
CA VAL A 61 4.73 8.36 11.13
C VAL A 61 4.93 9.83 10.73
N CYS A 62 6.13 10.17 10.24
CA CYS A 62 6.43 11.51 9.75
C CYS A 62 5.50 11.94 8.62
N PHE A 63 5.14 11.02 7.71
CA PHE A 63 4.27 11.29 6.58
C PHE A 63 2.83 11.62 7.03
N ARG A 64 2.29 10.84 7.98
CA ARG A 64 0.97 11.11 8.57
C ARG A 64 0.93 12.45 9.30
N LEU A 65 1.98 12.77 10.08
CA LEU A 65 2.10 14.06 10.74
C LEU A 65 2.20 15.21 9.73
N ALA A 66 2.94 15.02 8.63
CA ALA A 66 3.04 16.03 7.56
C ALA A 66 1.71 16.28 6.85
N ILE A 67 0.92 15.23 6.58
CA ILE A 67 -0.44 15.36 6.02
C ILE A 67 -1.32 16.16 6.96
N GLU A 68 -1.34 15.80 8.24
CA GLU A 68 -2.22 16.43 9.23
C GLU A 68 -1.83 17.89 9.49
N TRP A 69 -0.53 18.16 9.60
CA TRP A 69 -0.03 19.52 9.73
C TRP A 69 -0.35 20.36 8.49
N SER A 70 -0.18 19.79 7.29
CA SER A 70 -0.58 20.46 6.04
C SER A 70 -2.09 20.73 6.02
N ARG A 71 -2.92 19.78 6.44
CA ARG A 71 -4.38 19.93 6.52
C ARG A 71 -4.78 21.09 7.43
N ILE A 72 -4.24 21.12 8.66
CA ILE A 72 -4.55 22.15 9.64
C ILE A 72 -4.05 23.52 9.15
N ALA A 73 -2.83 23.60 8.64
CA ALA A 73 -2.25 24.87 8.17
C ALA A 73 -3.00 25.44 6.95
N LEU A 74 -3.45 24.59 6.03
CA LEU A 74 -4.04 24.99 4.76
C LEU A 74 -5.56 25.18 4.83
N LEU A 75 -6.28 24.23 5.46
CA LEU A 75 -7.74 24.19 5.49
C LEU A 75 -8.32 24.56 6.86
N GLY A 76 -7.49 24.62 7.90
CA GLY A 76 -7.91 24.84 9.29
C GLY A 76 -8.26 23.54 10.03
N PRO A 77 -8.50 23.62 11.36
CA PRO A 77 -8.77 22.45 12.20
C PRO A 77 -10.04 21.69 11.77
N VAL A 78 -11.10 22.44 11.46
CA VAL A 78 -12.41 21.92 11.01
C VAL A 78 -12.76 22.60 9.69
N PRO A 79 -12.81 21.86 8.57
CA PRO A 79 -13.24 22.41 7.29
C PRO A 79 -14.71 22.85 7.36
N GLN A 80 -14.97 24.16 7.42
CA GLN A 80 -16.33 24.68 7.42
C GLN A 80 -16.81 24.96 5.99
N PRO A 81 -18.01 24.48 5.59
CA PRO A 81 -18.63 24.84 4.30
C PRO A 81 -18.66 26.35 4.07
N HIS A 82 -18.74 26.78 2.80
CA HIS A 82 -18.77 28.19 2.39
C HIS A 82 -17.50 29.02 2.69
N THR A 83 -16.45 28.43 3.24
CA THR A 83 -15.17 29.13 3.42
C THR A 83 -14.42 29.18 2.10
N LEU A 84 -13.98 30.36 1.66
CA LEU A 84 -13.19 30.55 0.42
C LEU A 84 -11.89 29.73 0.40
N ARG A 85 -11.35 29.38 1.58
CA ARG A 85 -10.20 28.47 1.72
C ARG A 85 -10.46 27.12 1.06
N LEU A 86 -11.66 26.55 1.21
CA LEU A 86 -11.99 25.25 0.60
C LEU A 86 -11.95 25.32 -0.92
N LEU A 87 -12.26 26.47 -1.52
CA LEU A 87 -12.28 26.63 -2.96
C LEU A 87 -10.87 26.84 -3.53
N TRP A 88 -10.10 27.77 -2.97
CA TRP A 88 -8.86 28.24 -3.58
C TRP A 88 -7.60 27.49 -3.13
N VAL A 89 -7.57 27.00 -1.89
CA VAL A 89 -6.36 26.35 -1.33
C VAL A 89 -6.03 25.04 -2.05
N PRO A 90 -6.99 24.12 -2.30
CA PRO A 90 -6.68 22.91 -3.06
C PRO A 90 -6.14 23.24 -4.46
N ALA A 91 -6.71 24.25 -5.13
CA ALA A 91 -6.27 24.67 -6.46
C ALA A 91 -4.83 25.23 -6.46
N ALA A 92 -4.53 26.11 -5.51
CA ALA A 92 -3.21 26.76 -5.40
C ALA A 92 -2.11 25.76 -5.02
N VAL A 93 -2.35 24.91 -4.02
CA VAL A 93 -1.36 23.89 -3.60
C VAL A 93 -1.14 22.86 -4.70
N SER A 94 -2.19 22.48 -5.43
CA SER A 94 -2.05 21.52 -6.52
C SER A 94 -1.26 22.06 -7.71
N LEU A 95 -1.25 23.37 -7.94
CA LEU A 95 -0.34 23.99 -8.90
C LEU A 95 1.12 23.82 -8.46
N VAL A 96 1.43 24.06 -7.18
CA VAL A 96 2.76 23.84 -6.60
C VAL A 96 3.15 22.36 -6.72
N VAL A 97 2.26 21.44 -6.37
CA VAL A 97 2.47 20.00 -6.51
C VAL A 97 2.74 19.63 -7.98
N ALA A 98 2.00 20.20 -8.93
CA ALA A 98 2.21 19.95 -10.36
C ALA A 98 3.63 20.36 -10.81
N VAL A 99 4.10 21.54 -10.37
CA VAL A 99 5.47 22.04 -10.65
C VAL A 99 6.52 21.12 -10.03
N LEU A 100 6.36 20.73 -8.76
CA LEU A 100 7.27 19.81 -8.07
C LEU A 100 7.36 18.46 -8.80
N VAL A 101 6.21 17.92 -9.21
CA VAL A 101 6.14 16.65 -9.95
C VAL A 101 6.80 16.78 -11.33
N MET A 102 6.59 17.89 -12.05
CA MET A 102 7.15 18.07 -13.38
C MET A 102 8.67 18.26 -13.39
N HIS A 103 9.19 19.05 -12.46
CA HIS A 103 10.60 19.46 -12.48
C HIS A 103 11.48 18.68 -11.51
N LEU A 104 10.98 18.33 -10.33
CA LEU A 104 11.78 17.70 -9.28
C LEU A 104 11.50 16.21 -9.11
N PHE A 105 10.28 15.75 -9.34
CA PHE A 105 9.88 14.38 -9.01
C PHE A 105 9.01 13.71 -10.10
N PRO A 106 9.49 13.56 -11.35
CA PRO A 106 8.66 13.06 -12.46
C PRO A 106 8.10 11.65 -12.24
N LEU A 107 8.78 10.84 -11.43
CA LEU A 107 8.39 9.46 -11.16
C LEU A 107 7.25 9.33 -10.13
N VAL A 108 6.86 10.39 -9.41
CA VAL A 108 5.91 10.23 -8.29
C VAL A 108 4.44 10.28 -8.69
N ARG A 109 4.11 10.37 -9.98
CA ARG A 109 2.72 10.49 -10.46
C ARG A 109 1.87 9.25 -10.18
N GLY A 110 0.67 9.47 -9.65
CA GLY A 110 -0.35 8.43 -9.44
C GLY A 110 0.00 7.39 -8.37
N SER A 111 -0.57 6.18 -8.50
CA SER A 111 -0.48 5.12 -7.49
C SER A 111 0.94 4.56 -7.32
N GLY A 112 1.33 4.35 -6.06
CA GLY A 112 2.58 3.72 -5.67
C GLY A 112 2.59 2.20 -5.76
N VAL A 113 1.42 1.55 -5.76
CA VAL A 113 1.30 0.09 -5.93
C VAL A 113 1.85 -0.33 -7.29
N ASN A 114 1.38 0.30 -8.36
CA ASN A 114 1.82 0.01 -9.73
C ASN A 114 3.33 0.23 -9.93
N GLN A 115 3.86 1.30 -9.34
CA GLN A 115 5.30 1.60 -9.41
C GLN A 115 6.13 0.58 -8.64
N THR A 116 5.62 0.07 -7.52
CA THR A 116 6.28 -0.99 -6.74
C THR A 116 6.24 -2.33 -7.47
N LYS A 117 5.12 -2.67 -8.13
CA LYS A 117 5.03 -3.84 -9.02
C LYS A 117 6.01 -3.73 -10.18
N ALA A 118 6.07 -2.59 -10.84
CA ALA A 118 7.05 -2.33 -11.90
C ALA A 118 8.48 -2.46 -11.37
N ALA A 119 8.77 -1.96 -10.16
CA ALA A 119 10.07 -2.13 -9.54
C ALA A 119 10.43 -3.61 -9.36
N LEU A 120 9.52 -4.42 -8.80
CA LEU A 120 9.72 -5.85 -8.58
C LEU A 120 9.98 -6.62 -9.89
N TYR A 121 9.12 -6.44 -10.89
CA TYR A 121 9.13 -7.28 -12.10
C TYR A 121 10.00 -6.74 -13.25
N ILE A 122 10.17 -5.42 -13.35
CA ILE A 122 10.86 -4.76 -14.48
C ILE A 122 12.22 -4.24 -14.04
N TYR A 123 12.30 -3.59 -12.87
CA TYR A 123 13.51 -2.87 -12.45
C TYR A 123 14.33 -3.57 -11.37
N ASN A 124 14.19 -4.89 -11.21
CA ASN A 124 14.97 -5.68 -10.25
C ASN A 124 14.89 -5.17 -8.79
N GLY A 125 13.72 -4.72 -8.34
CA GLY A 125 13.50 -4.12 -7.02
C GLY A 125 14.05 -2.69 -6.89
N PHE A 126 14.44 -2.04 -7.99
CA PHE A 126 14.93 -0.65 -7.98
C PHE A 126 13.83 0.38 -7.82
N ILE A 127 13.93 1.17 -6.75
CA ILE A 127 13.16 2.39 -6.57
C ILE A 127 14.14 3.49 -6.14
N PRO A 128 14.26 4.61 -6.89
CA PRO A 128 15.08 5.73 -6.46
C PRO A 128 14.58 6.30 -5.12
N ILE A 129 15.49 6.59 -4.19
CA ILE A 129 15.14 7.27 -2.93
C ILE A 129 14.48 8.63 -3.19
N ARG A 130 14.87 9.31 -4.28
CA ARG A 130 14.24 10.55 -4.75
C ARG A 130 12.74 10.38 -5.04
N THR A 131 12.31 9.20 -5.48
CA THR A 131 10.88 8.89 -5.68
C THR A 131 10.15 8.78 -4.35
N ALA A 132 10.75 8.17 -3.32
CA ALA A 132 10.15 8.11 -1.99
C ALA A 132 10.04 9.50 -1.36
N ILE A 133 11.10 10.31 -1.41
CA ILE A 133 11.10 11.70 -0.91
C ILE A 133 10.07 12.56 -1.64
N GLY A 134 10.07 12.50 -2.98
CA GLY A 134 9.10 13.23 -3.78
C GLY A 134 7.67 12.82 -3.48
N LYS A 135 7.42 11.52 -3.30
CA LYS A 135 6.08 11.00 -2.97
C LYS A 135 5.65 11.49 -1.59
N PHE A 136 6.53 11.44 -0.60
CA PHE A 136 6.28 11.98 0.74
C PHE A 136 5.82 13.43 0.66
N ILE A 137 6.60 14.31 0.01
CA ILE A 137 6.31 15.75 -0.01
C ILE A 137 5.02 16.04 -0.78
N THR A 138 4.93 15.52 -2.01
CA THR A 138 3.83 15.85 -2.92
C THR A 138 2.50 15.25 -2.51
N ALA A 139 2.49 14.01 -1.99
CA ALA A 139 1.25 13.41 -1.49
C ALA A 139 0.81 14.04 -0.16
N ALA A 140 1.75 14.44 0.71
CA ALA A 140 1.40 15.11 1.97
C ALA A 140 0.71 16.45 1.70
N LEU A 141 1.26 17.24 0.79
CA LEU A 141 0.67 18.51 0.36
C LEU A 141 -0.67 18.31 -0.35
N ALA A 142 -0.77 17.37 -1.30
CA ALA A 142 -2.01 17.14 -2.04
C ALA A 142 -3.15 16.66 -1.11
N ILE A 143 -2.90 15.63 -0.30
CA ILE A 143 -3.90 15.08 0.63
C ILE A 143 -4.25 16.13 1.70
N GLY A 144 -3.25 16.80 2.26
CA GLY A 144 -3.45 17.87 3.26
C GLY A 144 -4.24 19.05 2.71
N ALA A 145 -4.01 19.44 1.45
CA ALA A 145 -4.77 20.49 0.78
C ALA A 145 -6.20 20.07 0.39
N GLY A 146 -6.59 18.81 0.60
CA GLY A 146 -7.95 18.35 0.43
C GLY A 146 -8.24 17.55 -0.83
N HIS A 147 -7.24 17.17 -1.63
CA HIS A 147 -7.47 16.19 -2.68
C HIS A 147 -8.05 14.89 -2.10
N SER A 148 -9.05 14.32 -2.77
CA SER A 148 -9.70 13.08 -2.35
C SER A 148 -8.80 11.88 -2.67
N LEU A 149 -7.75 11.71 -1.88
CA LEU A 149 -6.71 10.69 -2.00
C LEU A 149 -6.33 10.17 -0.61
N GLY A 150 -5.82 8.94 -0.59
CA GLY A 150 -5.38 8.25 0.62
C GLY A 150 -3.86 8.20 0.81
N PRO A 151 -3.36 8.13 2.05
CA PRO A 151 -1.94 8.02 2.37
C PRO A 151 -1.35 6.63 2.14
N GLU A 152 -2.16 5.60 1.87
CA GLU A 152 -1.74 4.21 1.83
C GLU A 152 -0.78 3.87 0.70
N ASP A 153 -1.17 4.09 -0.57
CA ASP A 153 -0.28 3.81 -1.71
C ASP A 153 1.02 4.63 -1.62
N PRO A 154 1.00 5.92 -1.22
CA PRO A 154 2.22 6.67 -0.92
C PRO A 154 3.06 6.01 0.17
N SER A 155 2.47 5.61 1.30
CA SER A 155 3.17 4.98 2.42
C SER A 155 3.83 3.67 2.01
N LEU A 156 3.11 2.84 1.24
CA LEU A 156 3.62 1.63 0.63
C LEU A 156 4.85 1.92 -0.24
N GLN A 157 4.76 2.91 -1.12
CA GLN A 157 5.89 3.24 -2.00
C GLN A 157 7.06 3.89 -1.26
N ILE A 158 6.80 4.70 -0.22
CA ILE A 158 7.84 5.28 0.64
C ILE A 158 8.59 4.15 1.34
N GLY A 159 7.88 3.18 1.91
CA GLY A 159 8.48 1.99 2.52
C GLY A 159 9.28 1.16 1.53
N ALA A 160 8.74 0.92 0.33
CA ALA A 160 9.43 0.20 -0.74
C ALA A 160 10.71 0.91 -1.21
N GLY A 161 10.66 2.24 -1.34
CA GLY A 161 11.82 3.07 -1.70
C GLY A 161 12.88 3.09 -0.60
N MET A 162 12.47 3.15 0.67
CA MET A 162 13.38 3.06 1.81
C MET A 162 14.08 1.69 1.84
N ALA A 163 13.33 0.61 1.65
CA ALA A 163 13.90 -0.74 1.60
C ALA A 163 14.86 -0.93 0.43
N SER A 164 14.50 -0.43 -0.76
CA SER A 164 15.38 -0.45 -1.93
C SER A 164 16.67 0.32 -1.65
N PHE A 165 16.60 1.47 -0.99
CA PHE A 165 17.78 2.26 -0.63
C PHE A 165 18.66 1.57 0.42
N LEU A 166 18.07 1.06 1.51
CA LEU A 166 18.80 0.40 2.60
C LEU A 166 19.50 -0.87 2.13
N GLY A 167 18.79 -1.73 1.40
CA GLY A 167 19.36 -3.03 1.02
C GLY A 167 20.23 -3.00 -0.24
N ARG A 168 20.30 -1.88 -0.96
CA ARG A 168 21.22 -1.71 -2.11
C ARG A 168 22.68 -1.60 -1.73
N ARG A 169 22.96 -1.07 -0.54
CA ARG A 169 24.32 -0.97 -0.01
C ARG A 169 24.81 -2.30 0.57
N LEU A 170 23.96 -3.32 0.53
CA LEU A 170 24.23 -4.65 1.05
C LEU A 170 24.49 -5.59 -0.13
N GLU A 171 25.52 -6.42 -0.01
CA GLU A 171 25.96 -7.40 -1.02
C GLU A 171 25.03 -8.63 -1.09
N LEU A 172 23.72 -8.39 -1.11
CA LEU A 172 22.68 -9.41 -1.23
C LEU A 172 22.60 -9.96 -2.65
N SER A 173 22.20 -11.22 -2.78
CA SER A 173 21.87 -11.83 -4.06
C SER A 173 20.77 -11.03 -4.80
N ARG A 174 20.80 -11.05 -6.14
CA ARG A 174 19.79 -10.35 -6.96
C ARG A 174 18.35 -10.75 -6.62
N GLN A 175 18.15 -12.02 -6.24
CA GLN A 175 16.85 -12.51 -5.82
C GLN A 175 16.39 -11.81 -4.53
N LYS A 176 17.23 -11.74 -3.49
CA LYS A 176 16.90 -11.04 -2.25
C LYS A 176 16.75 -9.53 -2.45
N GLN A 177 17.61 -8.91 -3.26
CA GLN A 177 17.52 -7.48 -3.58
C GLN A 177 16.17 -7.12 -4.23
N ARG A 178 15.67 -7.96 -5.15
CA ARG A 178 14.35 -7.79 -5.76
C ARG A 178 13.21 -7.78 -4.74
N LEU A 179 13.34 -8.57 -3.68
CA LEU A 179 12.30 -8.75 -2.66
C LEU A 179 12.29 -7.66 -1.59
N LEU A 180 13.33 -6.82 -1.49
CA LEU A 180 13.37 -5.71 -0.54
C LEU A 180 12.22 -4.73 -0.75
N ALA A 181 11.92 -4.36 -2.00
CA ALA A 181 10.87 -3.40 -2.30
C ALA A 181 9.48 -3.89 -1.79
N PRO A 182 9.04 -5.14 -2.07
CA PRO A 182 7.86 -5.72 -1.43
C PRO A 182 7.91 -5.78 0.11
N VAL A 183 9.06 -6.12 0.71
CA VAL A 183 9.22 -6.15 2.17
C VAL A 183 9.01 -4.76 2.79
N GLY A 184 9.55 -3.71 2.16
CA GLY A 184 9.31 -2.32 2.54
C GLY A 184 7.88 -1.84 2.25
N ALA A 185 7.30 -2.30 1.14
CA ALA A 185 5.91 -2.03 0.79
C ALA A 185 4.94 -2.50 1.88
N ALA A 186 5.18 -3.70 2.41
CA ALA A 186 4.38 -4.28 3.49
C ALA A 186 4.50 -3.47 4.78
N ALA A 187 5.71 -3.06 5.15
CA ALA A 187 5.90 -2.16 6.29
C ALA A 187 5.20 -0.82 6.13
N GLY A 188 5.33 -0.19 4.96
CA GLY A 188 4.69 1.10 4.67
C GLY A 188 3.17 1.02 4.75
N LEU A 189 2.57 -0.01 4.15
CA LEU A 189 1.12 -0.22 4.19
C LEU A 189 0.63 -0.61 5.59
N ALA A 190 1.38 -1.46 6.31
CA ALA A 190 1.05 -1.85 7.67
C ALA A 190 1.02 -0.65 8.61
N ALA A 191 2.00 0.25 8.48
CA ALA A 191 2.05 1.49 9.24
C ALA A 191 0.92 2.47 8.89
N ALA A 192 0.53 2.55 7.62
CA ALA A 192 -0.53 3.45 7.18
C ALA A 192 -1.87 3.11 7.84
N PHE A 193 -2.16 1.81 7.99
CA PHE A 193 -3.43 1.34 8.55
C PHE A 193 -3.38 0.84 9.99
N ASN A 194 -2.20 0.76 10.61
CA ASN A 194 -2.03 0.02 11.88
C ASN A 194 -2.53 -1.46 11.76
N ALA A 195 -2.35 -2.07 10.58
CA ALA A 195 -2.95 -3.36 10.20
C ALA A 195 -1.91 -4.30 9.53
N PRO A 196 -1.08 -5.01 10.33
CA PRO A 196 0.03 -5.79 9.79
C PRO A 196 -0.44 -6.99 8.96
N ILE A 197 -1.51 -7.69 9.39
CA ILE A 197 -2.02 -8.88 8.69
C ILE A 197 -2.54 -8.50 7.30
N SER A 198 -3.38 -7.46 7.21
CA SER A 198 -3.92 -6.98 5.94
C SER A 198 -2.82 -6.53 4.99
N ALA A 199 -1.78 -5.87 5.49
CA ALA A 199 -0.65 -5.44 4.66
C ALA A 199 0.19 -6.62 4.12
N VAL A 200 0.41 -7.65 4.95
CA VAL A 200 1.11 -8.88 4.53
C VAL A 200 0.32 -9.56 3.41
N LEU A 201 -0.99 -9.77 3.60
CA LEU A 201 -1.85 -10.40 2.61
C LEU A 201 -1.88 -9.59 1.31
N PHE A 202 -2.08 -8.27 1.41
CA PHE A 202 -2.10 -7.39 0.25
C PHE A 202 -0.81 -7.45 -0.57
N VAL A 203 0.35 -7.42 0.09
CA VAL A 203 1.64 -7.46 -0.63
C VAL A 203 1.87 -8.82 -1.28
N ILE A 204 1.46 -9.92 -0.64
CA ILE A 204 1.60 -11.26 -1.23
C ILE A 204 0.66 -11.41 -2.43
N GLU A 205 -0.60 -11.03 -2.29
CA GLU A 205 -1.63 -11.20 -3.31
C GLU A 205 -1.48 -10.21 -4.47
N GLU A 206 -1.40 -8.91 -4.17
CA GLU A 206 -1.45 -7.87 -5.18
C GLU A 206 -0.06 -7.46 -5.70
N VAL A 207 0.99 -7.49 -4.87
CA VAL A 207 2.33 -7.02 -5.29
C VAL A 207 3.22 -8.14 -5.80
N ILE A 208 3.32 -9.26 -5.08
CA ILE A 208 4.23 -10.38 -5.39
C ILE A 208 3.58 -11.45 -6.27
N GLY A 209 2.29 -11.71 -6.08
CA GLY A 209 1.51 -12.69 -6.84
C GLY A 209 1.97 -14.15 -6.67
N ARG A 210 2.82 -14.46 -5.69
CA ARG A 210 3.35 -15.82 -5.41
C ARG A 210 3.62 -16.01 -3.92
N TRP A 211 3.38 -17.22 -3.44
CA TRP A 211 3.61 -17.62 -2.04
C TRP A 211 4.95 -18.36 -1.89
N SER A 212 5.80 -17.92 -0.96
CA SER A 212 6.93 -18.72 -0.47
C SER A 212 7.17 -18.46 1.01
N SER A 213 7.61 -19.49 1.75
CA SER A 213 7.80 -19.40 3.21
C SER A 213 8.86 -18.36 3.61
N GLY A 214 9.93 -18.25 2.83
CA GLY A 214 11.03 -17.32 3.10
C GLY A 214 10.64 -15.85 2.96
N ILE A 215 9.83 -15.49 1.96
CA ILE A 215 9.36 -14.10 1.81
C ILE A 215 8.30 -13.75 2.84
N LEU A 216 7.43 -14.71 3.18
CA LEU A 216 6.39 -14.52 4.18
C LEU A 216 6.98 -14.08 5.52
N GLY A 217 8.04 -14.76 6.00
CA GLY A 217 8.72 -14.39 7.24
C GLY A 217 9.26 -12.96 7.24
N ALA A 218 9.93 -12.54 6.16
CA ALA A 218 10.47 -11.18 6.04
C ALA A 218 9.37 -10.11 5.96
N VAL A 219 8.32 -10.36 5.17
CA VAL A 219 7.17 -9.46 5.02
C VAL A 219 6.44 -9.29 6.36
N VAL A 220 6.22 -10.38 7.10
CA VAL A 220 5.60 -10.36 8.44
C VAL A 220 6.46 -9.59 9.44
N LEU A 221 7.76 -9.89 9.54
CA LEU A 221 8.66 -9.19 10.46
C LEU A 221 8.74 -7.70 10.18
N SER A 222 8.84 -7.32 8.90
CA SER A 222 8.84 -5.91 8.46
C SER A 222 7.53 -5.21 8.81
N ALA A 223 6.38 -5.82 8.50
CA ALA A 223 5.06 -5.26 8.80
C ALA A 223 4.82 -5.07 10.31
N ILE A 224 5.14 -6.07 11.13
CA ILE A 224 4.99 -5.99 12.58
C ILE A 224 5.91 -4.91 13.17
N SER A 225 7.18 -4.89 12.77
CA SER A 225 8.15 -3.90 13.27
C SER A 225 7.72 -2.47 12.95
N SER A 226 7.18 -2.26 11.75
CA SER A 226 6.61 -0.96 11.33
C SER A 226 5.41 -0.54 12.18
N VAL A 227 4.51 -1.48 12.48
CA VAL A 227 3.34 -1.23 13.33
C VAL A 227 3.74 -0.96 14.78
N VAL A 228 4.73 -1.66 15.33
CA VAL A 228 5.26 -1.39 16.68
C VAL A 228 5.75 0.06 16.77
N VAL A 229 6.50 0.52 15.76
CA VAL A 229 6.93 1.92 15.69
C VAL A 229 5.74 2.87 15.62
N VAL A 230 4.77 2.62 14.73
CA VAL A 230 3.59 3.48 14.63
C VAL A 230 2.83 3.56 15.94
N ARG A 231 2.63 2.44 16.64
CA ARG A 231 1.92 2.41 17.92
C ARG A 231 2.66 3.15 19.02
N TRP A 232 3.99 3.14 18.98
CA TRP A 232 4.82 3.90 19.92
C TRP A 232 4.62 5.41 19.79
N TYR A 233 4.51 5.93 18.56
CA TYR A 233 4.41 7.39 18.33
C TYR A 233 2.98 7.91 18.20
N LEU A 234 2.07 7.14 17.58
CA LEU A 234 0.70 7.56 17.26
C LEU A 234 -0.35 6.87 18.14
N GLY A 235 0.06 5.97 19.04
CA GLY A 235 -0.83 5.21 19.90
C GLY A 235 -1.34 3.91 19.29
N SER A 236 -1.90 3.04 20.14
CA SER A 236 -2.41 1.72 19.75
C SER A 236 -3.90 1.71 19.37
N GLU A 237 -4.55 2.87 19.40
CA GLU A 237 -5.97 2.95 19.09
C GLU A 237 -6.28 2.48 17.67
N PRO A 238 -7.39 1.74 17.47
CA PRO A 238 -7.83 1.35 16.15
C PRO A 238 -8.26 2.60 15.37
N LEU A 239 -8.10 2.54 14.03
CA LEU A 239 -8.49 3.65 13.15
C LEU A 239 -10.01 3.91 13.19
N PHE A 240 -10.79 2.86 13.44
CA PHE A 240 -12.25 2.90 13.52
C PHE A 240 -12.71 2.21 14.80
N ARG A 241 -13.65 2.83 15.51
CA ARG A 241 -14.32 2.19 16.66
C ARG A 241 -15.63 1.62 16.16
N ILE A 242 -15.64 0.30 15.91
CA ILE A 242 -16.83 -0.36 15.36
C ILE A 242 -17.84 -0.57 16.50
N PRO A 243 -19.09 -0.08 16.38
CA PRO A 243 -20.12 -0.34 17.36
C PRO A 243 -20.44 -1.85 17.42
N VAL A 244 -21.09 -2.30 18.48
CA VAL A 244 -21.51 -3.70 18.58
C VAL A 244 -22.52 -3.99 17.46
N VAL A 245 -22.12 -4.81 16.49
CA VAL A 245 -22.97 -5.26 15.39
C VAL A 245 -23.43 -6.68 15.68
N GLY A 246 -24.74 -6.92 15.58
CA GLY A 246 -25.34 -8.24 15.65
C GLY A 246 -26.18 -8.49 14.41
N MET A 247 -26.18 -9.74 13.92
CA MET A 247 -27.12 -10.17 12.89
C MET A 247 -28.42 -10.57 13.60
N GLY A 248 -29.51 -9.84 13.34
CA GLY A 248 -30.79 -10.09 13.99
C GLY A 248 -31.56 -11.21 13.29
N LYS A 249 -31.70 -11.11 11.96
CA LYS A 249 -32.47 -12.05 11.14
C LYS A 249 -31.68 -12.50 9.91
N PRO A 250 -31.78 -13.77 9.49
CA PRO A 250 -31.12 -14.25 8.26
C PRO A 250 -31.53 -13.49 6.98
N ILE A 251 -32.70 -12.84 6.97
CA ILE A 251 -33.16 -12.03 5.83
C ILE A 251 -32.25 -10.83 5.54
N GLU A 252 -31.47 -10.36 6.53
CA GLU A 252 -30.46 -9.31 6.36
C GLU A 252 -29.39 -9.68 5.32
N LEU A 253 -29.20 -10.99 5.05
CA LEU A 253 -28.31 -11.48 3.99
C LEU A 253 -28.73 -10.97 2.61
N LEU A 254 -30.01 -10.71 2.35
CA LEU A 254 -30.46 -10.10 1.10
C LEU A 254 -29.96 -8.65 0.96
N ALA A 255 -29.94 -7.89 2.06
CA ALA A 255 -29.39 -6.54 2.06
C ALA A 255 -27.88 -6.55 1.82
N TYR A 256 -27.14 -7.51 2.39
CA TYR A 256 -25.71 -7.68 2.11
C TYR A 256 -25.45 -8.12 0.66
N ALA A 257 -26.30 -8.98 0.09
CA ALA A 257 -26.22 -9.34 -1.32
C ALA A 257 -26.47 -8.14 -2.24
N ALA A 258 -27.49 -7.34 -1.93
CA ALA A 258 -27.78 -6.09 -2.64
C ALA A 258 -26.61 -5.10 -2.54
N LEU A 259 -26.01 -4.95 -1.35
CA LEU A 259 -24.80 -4.15 -1.16
C LEU A 259 -23.64 -4.66 -2.03
N GLY A 260 -23.46 -5.98 -2.16
CA GLY A 260 -22.47 -6.58 -3.06
C GLY A 260 -22.68 -6.18 -4.52
N VAL A 261 -23.93 -6.23 -5.01
CA VAL A 261 -24.28 -5.80 -6.37
C VAL A 261 -24.04 -4.31 -6.56
N ILE A 262 -24.52 -3.46 -5.64
CA ILE A 262 -24.35 -2.01 -5.69
C ILE A 262 -22.87 -1.63 -5.66
N GLY A 263 -22.10 -2.25 -4.76
CA GLY A 263 -20.65 -2.06 -4.66
C GLY A 263 -19.92 -2.50 -5.94
N GLY A 264 -20.31 -3.63 -6.53
CA GLY A 264 -19.78 -4.10 -7.81
C GLY A 264 -20.03 -3.11 -8.96
N ILE A 265 -21.25 -2.58 -9.06
CA ILE A 265 -21.60 -1.54 -10.05
C ILE A 265 -20.76 -0.28 -9.81
N ALA A 266 -20.69 0.21 -8.57
CA ALA A 266 -19.90 1.37 -8.21
C ALA A 266 -18.42 1.21 -8.55
N ALA A 267 -17.84 0.03 -8.29
CA ALA A 267 -16.45 -0.29 -8.62
C ALA A 267 -16.19 -0.28 -10.13
N VAL A 268 -17.12 -0.83 -10.93
CA VAL A 268 -17.03 -0.79 -12.41
C VAL A 268 -17.11 0.64 -12.92
N ILE A 269 -18.04 1.44 -12.41
CA ILE A 269 -18.17 2.86 -12.78
C ILE A 269 -16.87 3.59 -12.46
N PHE A 270 -16.38 3.49 -11.22
CA PHE A 270 -15.17 4.16 -10.77
C PHE A 270 -13.94 3.77 -11.60
N SER A 271 -13.76 2.47 -11.85
CA SER A 271 -12.64 1.97 -12.65
C SER A 271 -12.73 2.42 -14.12
N LYS A 272 -13.92 2.38 -14.73
CA LYS A 272 -14.13 2.84 -16.11
C LYS A 272 -13.91 4.33 -16.27
N LEU A 273 -14.35 5.16 -15.31
CA LEU A 273 -14.10 6.60 -15.32
C LEU A 273 -12.59 6.89 -15.36
N ILE A 274 -11.81 6.26 -14.49
CA ILE A 274 -10.35 6.43 -14.46
C ILE A 274 -9.72 5.95 -15.77
N ALA A 275 -10.09 4.75 -16.24
CA ALA A 275 -9.56 4.17 -17.47
C ALA A 275 -9.89 5.00 -18.71
N TYR A 276 -11.07 5.63 -18.73
CA TYR A 276 -11.52 6.48 -19.84
C TYR A 276 -10.82 7.84 -19.83
N PHE A 277 -10.84 8.56 -18.69
CA PHE A 277 -10.38 9.95 -18.66
C PHE A 277 -8.86 10.08 -18.54
N ARG A 278 -8.17 9.21 -17.78
CA ARG A 278 -6.73 9.36 -17.52
C ARG A 278 -5.87 9.37 -18.78
N PRO A 279 -6.05 8.47 -19.78
CA PRO A 279 -5.28 8.52 -21.01
C PRO A 279 -5.57 9.78 -21.83
N ARG A 280 -6.84 10.23 -21.86
CA ARG A 280 -7.27 11.42 -22.60
C ARG A 280 -6.66 12.70 -22.03
N LEU A 281 -6.67 12.86 -20.71
CA LEU A 281 -6.00 13.98 -20.04
C LEU A 281 -4.48 13.95 -20.24
N LYS A 282 -3.86 12.76 -20.24
CA LYS A 282 -2.43 12.63 -20.55
C LYS A 282 -2.08 12.96 -22.01
N ALA A 283 -3.00 12.75 -22.94
CA ALA A 283 -2.80 13.03 -24.37
C ALA A 283 -2.90 14.53 -24.72
N LEU A 284 -3.45 15.35 -23.82
CA LEU A 284 -3.45 16.81 -23.98
C LEU A 284 -2.02 17.38 -24.02
N PRO A 285 -1.84 18.60 -24.57
CA PRO A 285 -0.53 19.25 -24.62
C PRO A 285 0.15 19.28 -23.25
N ARG A 286 1.48 19.09 -23.21
CA ARG A 286 2.26 18.97 -21.96
C ARG A 286 2.06 20.15 -21.00
N TRP A 287 1.82 21.36 -21.51
CA TRP A 287 1.56 22.54 -20.68
C TRP A 287 0.27 22.41 -19.84
N THR A 288 -0.71 21.63 -20.29
CA THR A 288 -1.94 21.41 -19.52
C THR A 288 -1.67 20.64 -18.23
N GLN A 289 -0.60 19.85 -18.16
CA GLN A 289 -0.26 19.04 -16.98
C GLN A 289 0.11 19.88 -15.76
N TYR A 290 0.45 21.16 -15.94
CA TYR A 290 0.62 22.12 -14.84
C TYR A 290 -0.73 22.51 -14.23
N LEU A 291 -1.77 22.63 -15.06
CA LEU A 291 -3.09 23.10 -14.64
C LEU A 291 -4.04 21.96 -14.26
N GLN A 292 -3.85 20.74 -14.77
CA GLN A 292 -4.73 19.60 -14.51
C GLN A 292 -4.94 19.33 -13.00
N PRO A 293 -3.88 19.24 -12.15
CA PRO A 293 -4.06 19.10 -10.71
C PRO A 293 -4.77 20.29 -10.07
N SER A 294 -4.46 21.51 -10.50
CA SER A 294 -5.07 22.74 -9.97
C SER A 294 -6.56 22.81 -10.28
N ALA A 295 -6.96 22.47 -11.51
CA ALA A 295 -8.36 22.37 -11.92
C ALA A 295 -9.11 21.28 -11.14
N ALA A 296 -8.50 20.11 -10.94
CA ALA A 296 -9.07 19.06 -10.11
C ALA A 296 -9.24 19.53 -8.65
N GLY A 297 -8.24 20.21 -8.08
CA GLY A 297 -8.29 20.81 -6.75
C GLY A 297 -9.43 21.81 -6.62
N PHE A 298 -9.58 22.73 -7.59
CA PHE A 298 -10.69 23.69 -7.63
C PHE A 298 -12.06 23.00 -7.66
N LEU A 299 -12.24 21.99 -8.51
CA LEU A 299 -13.51 21.26 -8.61
C LEU A 299 -13.84 20.49 -7.32
N ILE A 300 -12.84 19.91 -6.66
CA ILE A 300 -13.02 19.27 -5.34
C ILE A 300 -13.35 20.31 -4.28
N GLY A 301 -12.69 21.47 -4.33
CA GLY A 301 -12.98 22.61 -3.47
C GLY A 301 -14.39 23.13 -3.65
N LEU A 302 -14.93 23.10 -4.87
CA LEU A 302 -16.32 23.45 -5.18
C LEU A 302 -17.31 22.49 -4.51
N ILE A 303 -17.03 21.18 -4.55
CA ILE A 303 -17.83 20.16 -3.85
C ILE A 303 -17.82 20.43 -2.33
N GLY A 304 -16.65 20.74 -1.77
CA GLY A 304 -16.53 21.09 -0.35
C GLY A 304 -17.26 22.38 0.01
N PHE A 305 -17.13 23.41 -0.82
CA PHE A 305 -17.75 24.73 -0.62
C PHE A 305 -19.28 24.65 -0.60
N PHE A 306 -19.89 23.84 -1.47
CA PHE A 306 -21.34 23.68 -1.57
C PHE A 306 -21.96 22.71 -0.54
N GLY A 307 -21.19 22.24 0.45
CA GLY A 307 -21.74 21.53 1.61
C GLY A 307 -21.35 20.06 1.72
N ALA A 308 -20.43 19.56 0.89
CA ALA A 308 -19.88 18.21 1.01
C ALA A 308 -18.37 18.18 1.32
N PRO A 309 -17.84 18.93 2.33
CA PRO A 309 -16.41 18.88 2.67
C PRO A 309 -15.93 17.49 3.12
N GLN A 310 -16.86 16.59 3.46
CA GLN A 310 -16.57 15.22 3.89
C GLN A 310 -15.85 14.38 2.82
N VAL A 311 -15.99 14.75 1.54
CA VAL A 311 -15.32 14.03 0.45
C VAL A 311 -13.86 14.47 0.24
N MET A 312 -13.41 15.55 0.87
CA MET A 312 -12.03 16.03 0.78
C MET A 312 -11.09 15.13 1.59
N GLY A 313 -9.82 15.02 1.17
CA GLY A 313 -8.82 14.19 1.84
C GLY A 313 -9.16 12.69 1.88
N ALA A 314 -8.60 11.98 2.86
CA ALA A 314 -8.83 10.54 3.04
C ALA A 314 -10.26 10.22 3.53
N GLY A 315 -10.78 11.02 4.46
CA GLY A 315 -12.16 10.93 4.96
C GLY A 315 -12.40 9.90 6.07
N TYR A 316 -11.35 9.38 6.74
CA TYR A 316 -11.51 8.37 7.80
C TYR A 316 -12.45 8.80 8.94
N GLN A 317 -12.37 10.06 9.37
CA GLN A 317 -13.26 10.59 10.40
C GLN A 317 -14.74 10.44 10.01
N TYR A 318 -15.07 10.69 8.75
CA TYR A 318 -16.45 10.61 8.27
C TYR A 318 -16.92 9.17 8.06
N ILE A 319 -15.99 8.23 7.79
CA ILE A 319 -16.28 6.80 7.84
C ILE A 319 -16.68 6.39 9.26
N ASP A 320 -15.91 6.82 10.26
CA ASP A 320 -16.22 6.57 11.67
C ASP A 320 -17.58 7.17 12.06
N GLN A 321 -17.83 8.43 11.73
CA GLN A 321 -19.13 9.09 11.98
C GLN A 321 -20.31 8.39 11.29
N ALA A 322 -20.12 7.89 10.06
CA ALA A 322 -21.15 7.14 9.34
C ALA A 322 -21.47 5.80 10.03
N MET A 323 -20.47 5.08 10.53
CA MET A 323 -20.70 3.84 11.31
C MET A 323 -21.45 4.10 12.61
N HIS A 324 -21.34 5.30 13.17
CA HIS A 324 -22.06 5.73 14.37
C HIS A 324 -23.42 6.40 14.06
N GLY A 325 -23.93 6.30 12.83
CA GLY A 325 -25.27 6.80 12.48
C GLY A 325 -25.41 8.32 12.48
N GLN A 326 -24.31 9.08 12.39
CA GLN A 326 -24.34 10.55 12.44
C GLN A 326 -24.81 11.21 11.13
N PHE A 327 -25.18 10.42 10.12
CA PHE A 327 -25.63 10.90 8.82
C PHE A 327 -26.91 10.20 8.38
N ALA A 328 -27.79 10.96 7.72
CA ALA A 328 -28.95 10.38 7.04
C ALA A 328 -28.50 9.51 5.86
N TRP A 329 -29.20 8.39 5.63
CA TRP A 329 -28.86 7.44 4.57
C TRP A 329 -28.80 8.07 3.17
N LYS A 330 -29.68 9.06 2.88
CA LYS A 330 -29.67 9.82 1.61
C LYS A 330 -28.38 10.61 1.44
N PHE A 331 -27.89 11.20 2.53
CA PHE A 331 -26.64 11.94 2.51
C PHE A 331 -25.44 11.01 2.35
N LEU A 332 -25.46 9.82 2.97
CA LEU A 332 -24.44 8.80 2.74
C LEU A 332 -24.38 8.37 1.26
N ALA A 333 -25.54 8.12 0.63
CA ALA A 333 -25.60 7.81 -0.80
C ALA A 333 -25.02 8.94 -1.66
N LEU A 334 -25.33 10.21 -1.33
CA LEU A 334 -24.75 11.38 -1.99
C LEU A 334 -23.23 11.43 -1.81
N LEU A 335 -22.72 11.23 -0.58
CA LEU A 335 -21.29 11.22 -0.30
C LEU A 335 -20.54 10.12 -1.05
N ALA A 336 -21.13 8.93 -1.23
CA ALA A 336 -20.55 7.87 -2.04
C ALA A 336 -20.32 8.32 -3.50
N VAL A 337 -21.34 8.92 -4.12
CA VAL A 337 -21.27 9.44 -5.50
C VAL A 337 -20.25 10.58 -5.60
N LEU A 338 -20.30 11.54 -4.68
CA LEU A 338 -19.38 12.68 -4.68
C LEU A 338 -17.93 12.23 -4.45
N LYS A 339 -17.69 11.22 -3.61
CA LYS A 339 -16.34 10.67 -3.39
C LYS A 339 -15.81 9.98 -4.65
N ILE A 340 -16.64 9.25 -5.40
CA ILE A 340 -16.25 8.67 -6.70
C ILE A 340 -15.79 9.80 -7.64
N ILE A 341 -16.56 10.89 -7.74
CA ILE A 341 -16.23 12.04 -8.60
C ILE A 341 -14.92 12.70 -8.13
N ALA A 342 -14.84 13.08 -6.86
CA ALA A 342 -13.70 13.81 -6.29
C ALA A 342 -12.38 13.02 -6.40
N THR A 343 -12.45 11.70 -6.15
CA THR A 343 -11.29 10.80 -6.26
C THR A 343 -10.89 10.60 -7.71
N THR A 344 -11.87 10.46 -8.61
CA THR A 344 -11.60 10.38 -10.05
C THR A 344 -10.86 11.62 -10.51
N LEU A 345 -11.35 12.83 -10.21
CA LEU A 345 -10.69 14.11 -10.56
C LEU A 345 -9.25 14.18 -10.01
N SER A 346 -9.06 13.78 -8.75
CA SER A 346 -7.75 13.74 -8.12
C SER A 346 -6.78 12.81 -8.84
N PHE A 347 -7.23 11.59 -9.16
CA PHE A 347 -6.34 10.57 -9.69
C PHE A 347 -6.03 10.74 -11.18
N ILE A 348 -7.02 11.16 -11.99
CA ILE A 348 -6.83 11.35 -13.44
C ILE A 348 -5.95 12.57 -13.76
N SER A 349 -5.95 13.59 -12.89
CA SER A 349 -5.09 14.78 -13.03
C SER A 349 -3.60 14.50 -12.79
N GLY A 350 -3.25 13.30 -12.33
CA GLY A 350 -1.86 12.90 -12.09
C GLY A 350 -1.32 13.31 -10.71
N THR A 351 -2.18 13.85 -9.84
CA THR A 351 -1.85 14.20 -8.46
C THR A 351 -1.33 12.96 -7.70
N PRO A 352 -0.19 13.05 -7.00
CA PRO A 352 0.33 11.95 -6.20
C PRO A 352 -0.58 11.62 -5.00
N GLY A 353 -0.95 10.36 -4.87
CA GLY A 353 -1.76 9.86 -3.75
C GLY A 353 -2.33 8.46 -4.02
N GLY A 354 -2.98 7.88 -3.02
CA GLY A 354 -3.59 6.56 -3.08
C GLY A 354 -5.10 6.58 -3.31
N MET A 355 -5.65 5.45 -3.76
CA MET A 355 -7.10 5.27 -3.93
C MET A 355 -7.71 4.40 -2.82
N PHE A 356 -6.90 3.79 -1.96
CA PHE A 356 -7.34 2.91 -0.88
C PHE A 356 -8.31 3.57 0.10
N ALA A 357 -7.94 4.68 0.75
CA ALA A 357 -8.87 5.38 1.65
C ALA A 357 -10.18 5.79 0.97
N PRO A 358 -10.16 6.41 -0.23
CA PRO A 358 -11.40 6.71 -0.95
C PRO A 358 -12.28 5.49 -1.25
N THR A 359 -11.72 4.34 -1.61
CA THR A 359 -12.54 3.14 -1.87
C THR A 359 -13.16 2.59 -0.59
N LEU A 360 -12.45 2.64 0.54
CA LEU A 360 -13.01 2.32 1.86
C LEU A 360 -14.14 3.29 2.22
N PHE A 361 -13.95 4.58 1.96
CA PHE A 361 -14.98 5.61 2.17
C PHE A 361 -16.23 5.30 1.36
N ILE A 362 -16.10 5.08 0.06
CA ILE A 362 -17.23 4.76 -0.84
C ILE A 362 -17.96 3.52 -0.32
N GLY A 363 -17.24 2.46 0.04
CA GLY A 363 -17.82 1.24 0.60
C GLY A 363 -18.61 1.48 1.89
N ALA A 364 -18.05 2.24 2.83
CA ALA A 364 -18.71 2.58 4.09
C ALA A 364 -19.97 3.42 3.88
N MET A 365 -19.92 4.42 2.99
CA MET A 365 -21.08 5.26 2.67
C MET A 365 -22.19 4.45 1.98
N LEU A 366 -21.84 3.58 1.02
CA LEU A 366 -22.81 2.69 0.38
C LEU A 366 -23.41 1.70 1.37
N GLY A 367 -22.59 1.09 2.23
CA GLY A 367 -23.03 0.18 3.28
C GLY A 367 -24.01 0.85 4.25
N GLY A 368 -23.67 2.04 4.76
CA GLY A 368 -24.56 2.81 5.63
C GLY A 368 -25.83 3.30 4.93
N ALA A 369 -25.76 3.64 3.64
CA ALA A 369 -26.95 4.02 2.86
C ALA A 369 -27.90 2.83 2.65
N VAL A 370 -27.38 1.66 2.26
CA VAL A 370 -28.18 0.44 2.07
C VAL A 370 -28.76 -0.04 3.39
N GLY A 371 -27.95 -0.08 4.46
CA GLY A 371 -28.42 -0.45 5.80
C GLY A 371 -29.50 0.50 6.32
N GLY A 372 -29.29 1.81 6.18
CA GLY A 372 -30.28 2.82 6.57
C GLY A 372 -31.58 2.72 5.78
N ALA A 373 -31.53 2.38 4.49
CA ALA A 373 -32.73 2.13 3.69
C ALA A 373 -33.44 0.82 4.09
N ALA A 374 -32.68 -0.25 4.35
CA ALA A 374 -33.21 -1.55 4.76
C ALA A 374 -33.85 -1.56 6.15
N HIS A 375 -33.57 -0.56 7.00
CA HIS A 375 -34.27 -0.39 8.27
C HIS A 375 -35.63 0.33 8.12
N LEU A 376 -35.89 0.97 6.97
CA LEU A 376 -37.14 1.70 6.71
C LEU A 376 -38.22 0.84 6.04
N PHE A 377 -37.83 -0.26 5.39
CA PHE A 377 -38.70 -1.19 4.67
C PHE A 377 -38.49 -2.61 5.22
#